data_AF-A0A7V0T7Y5-F1
#
_entry.id   AF-A0A7V0T7Y5-F1
#
_cell.length_a   1.000
_cell.length_b   1.000
_cell.length_c   1.000
_cell.angle_alpha   90.00
_cell.angle_beta   90.00
_cell.angle_gamma   90.00
#
_symmetry.space_group_name_H-M   'P 1'
#
loop_
_entity.id
_entity.type
_entity.pdbx_description
1 polymer ?
#
loop_
_entity_poly.entity_id
_entity_poly.type
_entity_poly.pdbx_seq_one_letter_code
_entity_poly.pdbx_strand_id
1 'polypeptide(L)' 'MSAKKNEQSTRINHEIRASEVRLITVEGEQLGIVSIREALYIAEKRGMDLVEIAPNATPP' A
#
# COMPACT_ATOMS: atom_id res chain seq x y z
N MET A 1 23.49 14.13 -5.52
CA MET A 1 22.15 14.23 -4.91
C MET A 1 21.26 13.18 -5.60
N SER A 2 21.41 11.92 -5.22
CA SER A 2 20.55 11.21 -4.25
C SER A 2 19.15 10.90 -4.77
N ALA A 3 19.02 9.78 -5.48
CA ALA A 3 17.85 8.93 -5.37
C ALA A 3 18.36 7.59 -4.84
N LYS A 4 18.39 7.43 -3.52
CA LYS A 4 18.68 6.12 -2.92
C LYS A 4 17.52 5.20 -3.33
N LYS A 5 17.76 4.42 -4.37
CA LYS A 5 16.98 3.25 -4.76
C LYS A 5 16.98 2.31 -3.55
N ASN A 6 15.95 2.41 -2.73
CA ASN A 6 15.74 1.47 -1.64
C ASN A 6 15.20 0.20 -2.31
N GLU A 7 16.10 -0.70 -2.70
CA GLU A 7 15.80 -2.03 -3.26
C GLU A 7 15.25 -2.97 -2.17
N GLN A 8 14.42 -2.45 -1.26
CA GLN A 8 13.45 -3.26 -0.55
C GLN A 8 12.37 -3.54 -1.58
N SER A 9 12.35 -4.75 -2.13
CA SER A 9 11.33 -5.22 -3.07
C SER A 9 9.96 -4.72 -2.62
N THR A 10 9.37 -3.84 -3.42
CA THR A 10 8.05 -3.28 -3.17
C THR A 10 7.08 -4.42 -2.90
N ARG A 11 6.50 -4.47 -1.71
CA ARG A 11 5.54 -5.52 -1.36
C ARG A 11 4.23 -5.19 -2.03
N ILE A 12 3.65 -6.19 -2.67
CA ILE A 12 2.35 -6.06 -3.31
C ILE A 12 1.35 -7.04 -2.72
N ASN A 13 0.09 -6.65 -2.68
CA ASN A 13 -1.02 -7.52 -2.30
C ASN A 13 -0.74 -8.32 -1.00
N HIS A 14 -0.68 -9.65 -1.10
CA HIS A 14 -0.48 -10.56 0.02
C HIS A 14 0.95 -10.56 0.58
N GLU A 15 1.90 -9.90 -0.08
CA GLU A 15 3.25 -9.72 0.47
C GLU A 15 3.27 -8.68 1.59
N ILE A 16 2.28 -7.78 1.62
CA ILE A 16 2.16 -6.73 2.62
C ILE A 16 1.81 -7.37 3.96
N ARG A 17 2.67 -7.18 4.97
CA ARG A 17 2.54 -7.82 6.29
C ARG A 17 1.89 -6.93 7.35
N ALA A 18 1.59 -5.68 7.00
CA ALA A 18 0.93 -4.76 7.92
C ALA A 18 -0.51 -5.20 8.21
N SER A 19 -0.97 -5.00 9.44
CA SER A 19 -2.37 -5.25 9.81
C SER A 19 -3.30 -4.15 9.31
N GLU A 20 -2.80 -2.92 9.27
CA GLU A 20 -3.49 -1.71 8.84
C GLU A 20 -2.58 -0.91 7.92
N VAL A 21 -3.19 -0.23 6.95
CA VAL A 21 -2.51 0.58 5.95
C VAL A 21 -3.26 1.89 5.74
N ARG A 22 -2.53 2.95 5.39
CA ARG A 22 -3.13 4.18 4.86
C ARG A 22 -3.38 3.99 3.37
N LEU A 23 -4.64 3.83 2.99
CA LEU A 23 -5.01 3.58 1.61
C LEU A 23 -5.18 4.89 0.83
N ILE A 24 -4.44 4.98 -0.28
CA ILE A 24 -4.53 6.06 -1.25
C ILE A 24 -4.84 5.43 -2.61
N THR A 25 -5.83 5.97 -3.31
CA THR A 25 -6.22 5.52 -4.64
C THR A 25 -5.30 6.06 -5.72
N VAL A 26 -5.35 5.49 -6.93
CA VAL A 26 -4.56 5.98 -8.07
C VAL A 26 -4.98 7.38 -8.53
N GLU A 27 -6.22 7.78 -8.21
CA GLU A 27 -6.75 9.12 -8.44
C GLU A 27 -6.26 10.15 -7.40
N GLY A 28 -5.53 9.70 -6.37
CA GLY A 28 -5.01 10.56 -5.30
C GLY A 28 -5.99 10.78 -4.13
N GLU A 29 -7.16 10.13 -4.15
CA GLU A 29 -8.10 10.15 -3.04
C GLU A 29 -7.57 9.33 -1.85
N GLN A 30 -7.60 9.90 -0.65
CA GLN A 30 -7.24 9.21 0.58
C GLN A 30 -8.49 8.58 1.20
N LEU A 31 -8.52 7.25 1.26
CA LEU A 31 -9.62 6.50 1.88
C LEU A 31 -9.43 6.32 3.39
N GLY A 32 -8.29 6.76 3.92
CA GLY A 32 -7.97 6.72 5.35
C GLY A 32 -7.16 5.49 5.76
N ILE A 33 -7.16 5.20 7.06
CA ILE A 33 -6.51 4.01 7.62
C ILE A 33 -7.54 2.88 7.60
N VAL A 34 -7.21 1.81 6.89
CA VAL A 34 -8.07 0.63 6.74
C VAL A 34 -7.29 -0.64 7.04
N SER A 35 -8.00 -1.73 7.29
CA SER A 35 -7.35 -3.03 7.42
C SER A 35 -6.72 -3.46 6.10
N ILE A 36 -5.64 -4.25 6.15
CA ILE A 36 -5.03 -4.81 4.93
C ILE A 36 -6.03 -5.63 4.10
N ARG A 37 -6.97 -6.32 4.76
CA ARG A 37 -8.01 -7.11 4.09
C ARG A 37 -8.97 -6.24 3.29
N GLU A 38 -9.36 -5.11 3.86
CA GLU A 38 -10.22 -4.14 3.19
C GLU A 38 -9.50 -3.48 2.01
N ALA A 39 -8.22 -3.11 2.18
CA ALA A 39 -7.40 -2.58 1.09
C ALA A 39 -7.27 -3.58 -0.07
N LEU A 40 -7.02 -4.87 0.21
CA LEU A 40 -7.00 -5.94 -0.80
C LEU A 40 -8.34 -6.10 -1.50
N TYR A 41 -9.45 -6.07 -0.76
CA TYR A 41 -10.79 -6.17 -1.33
C TYR A 41 -11.11 -5.00 -2.28
N ILE A 42 -10.73 -3.78 -1.90
CA ILE A 42 -10.90 -2.59 -2.73
C ILE A 42 -10.05 -2.70 -4.01
N ALA A 43 -8.80 -3.14 -3.88
CA ALA A 43 -7.90 -3.36 -5.01
C ALA A 43 -8.47 -4.40 -5.98
N GLU A 44 -8.90 -5.57 -5.48
CA GLU A 44 -9.53 -6.63 -6.27
C GLU A 44 -10.80 -6.14 -6.98
N LYS A 45 -11.69 -5.43 -6.27
CA LYS A 45 -12.91 -4.86 -6.87
C LYS A 45 -12.65 -3.85 -7.98
N ARG A 46 -11.52 -3.16 -7.93
CA ARG A 46 -11.10 -2.20 -8.95
C ARG A 46 -10.22 -2.83 -10.04
N GLY A 47 -9.88 -4.12 -9.93
CA GLY A 47 -8.93 -4.78 -10.83
C GLY A 47 -7.52 -4.18 -10.75
N MET A 48 -7.13 -3.71 -9.56
CA MET A 48 -5.85 -3.06 -9.29
C MET A 48 -5.03 -3.89 -8.29
N ASP A 49 -3.72 -3.67 -8.29
CA ASP A 49 -2.82 -4.22 -7.27
C ASP A 49 -2.61 -3.22 -6.13
N LEU A 50 -2.57 -3.72 -4.90
CA LEU A 50 -2.17 -2.95 -3.73
C LEU A 50 -0.65 -2.91 -3.67
N VAL A 51 -0.07 -1.71 -3.59
CA VAL A 51 1.38 -1.49 -3.59
C VAL A 51 1.80 -0.75 -2.33
N GLU A 52 2.72 -1.33 -1.54
CA GLU A 52 3.28 -0.69 -0.35
C GLU A 52 4.31 0.38 -0.74
N ILE A 53 3.95 1.66 -0.64
CA ILE A 53 4.82 2.79 -1.02
C ILE A 53 5.72 3.23 0.15
N ALA A 54 5.25 3.10 1.39
CA ALA A 54 5.93 3.60 2.59
C ALA A 54 6.14 2.49 3.64
N PRO A 55 6.98 1.47 3.38
CA PRO A 55 7.17 0.32 4.28
C PRO A 55 7.75 0.66 5.66
N ASN A 56 8.26 1.89 5.84
CA ASN A 56 8.81 2.37 7.11
C ASN A 56 7.86 3.32 7.86
N ALA A 57 6.66 3.59 7.33
CA ALA A 57 5.65 4.42 7.99
C ALA A 57 4.73 3.59 8.91
N THR A 58 4.07 4.26 9.85
CA THR A 58 3.13 3.65 10.79
C THR A 58 1.84 4.48 10.87
N PRO A 59 0.70 3.99 10.35
CA PRO A 59 0.58 2.82 9.47
C PRO A 59 1.26 3.07 8.11
N PRO A 60 1.78 2.01 7.45
CA PRO A 60 2.39 2.10 6.13
C PRO A 60 1.39 2.45 5.03
#